data_AF-A0A0R2FPC2-F1
#
_entry.id   AF-A0A0R2FPC2-F1
#
_cell.length_a   1.000
_cell.length_b   1.000
_cell.length_c   1.000
_cell.angle_alpha   90.00
_cell.angle_beta   90.00
_cell.angle_gamma   90.00
#
_symmetry.space_group_name_H-M   'P 1'
#
loop_
_entity.id
_entity.type
_entity.pdbx_description
1 polymer ?
#
loop_
_entity_poly.entity_id
_entity_poly.type
_entity_poly.pdbx_seq_one_letter_code
_entity_poly.pdbx_strand_id
1 'polypeptide(L)'
;MTSKNIFSLTTLWYLAFATAVAIVVPIIFSFINLTDVQQYTFAFFGINVVFTIISGLIVGIRKQPFIYLFFFPILYLIGVRLFFESFAYYIAIVYLLIGFLTYGAVKD
;
A
#
# COMPACT_ATOMS: atom_id res chain seq x y z
N MET A 1 12.00 4.47 26.23
CA MET A 1 10.89 3.90 25.43
C MET A 1 9.61 4.65 25.78
N THR A 2 9.24 5.64 24.98
CA THR A 2 8.05 6.47 25.24
C THR A 2 6.97 6.11 24.22
N SER A 3 6.12 5.15 24.59
CA SER A 3 5.04 4.57 23.81
C SER A 3 3.83 5.52 23.68
N LYS A 4 4.00 6.72 23.12
CA LYS A 4 2.89 7.71 23.05
C LYS A 4 2.52 8.29 21.69
N ASN A 5 3.11 7.85 20.57
CA ASN A 5 2.79 8.45 19.25
C ASN A 5 2.33 7.50 18.14
N ILE A 6 1.91 6.27 18.49
CA ILE A 6 1.36 5.31 17.51
C ILE A 6 -0.10 5.64 17.13
N PHE A 7 -0.79 6.47 17.92
CA PHE A 7 -2.11 7.03 17.62
C PHE A 7 -2.02 8.53 17.35
N SER A 8 -1.08 8.92 16.48
CA SER A 8 -0.96 10.29 16.00
C SER A 8 -1.86 10.51 14.79
N LEU A 9 -2.27 11.77 14.56
CA LEU A 9 -2.97 12.17 13.34
C LEU A 9 -2.20 11.73 12.07
N THR A 10 -0.87 11.75 12.13
CA THR A 10 0.00 11.23 11.07
C THR A 10 -0.25 9.75 10.78
N THR A 11 -0.38 8.91 11.82
CA THR A 11 -0.65 7.48 11.65
C THR A 11 -2.00 7.26 10.96
N LEU A 12 -3.02 8.01 11.39
CA LEU A 12 -4.35 7.97 10.79
C LEU A 12 -4.32 8.32 9.30
N TRP A 13 -3.53 9.33 8.90
CA TRP A 13 -3.38 9.67 7.49
C TRP A 13 -2.74 8.56 6.67
N TYR A 14 -1.64 7.97 7.12
CA TYR A 14 -1.02 6.84 6.41
C TYR A 14 -1.99 5.66 6.26
N LEU A 15 -2.74 5.34 7.32
CA LEU A 15 -3.74 4.28 7.31
C LEU A 15 -4.89 4.60 6.35
N ALA A 16 -5.39 5.84 6.36
CA ALA A 16 -6.48 6.29 5.52
C ALA A 16 -6.11 6.22 4.03
N PHE A 17 -4.93 6.73 3.65
CA PHE A 17 -4.44 6.65 2.27
C PHE A 17 -4.19 5.21 1.82
N ALA A 18 -3.59 4.39 2.68
CA ALA A 18 -3.39 2.98 2.38
C ALA A 18 -4.72 2.25 2.18
N THR A 19 -5.72 2.54 3.00
CA THR A 19 -7.08 1.98 2.88
C THR A 19 -7.74 2.45 1.60
N ALA A 20 -7.64 3.74 1.29
CA ALA A 20 -8.21 4.32 0.07
C ALA A 20 -7.66 3.61 -1.17
N VAL A 21 -6.34 3.43 -1.26
CA VAL A 21 -5.74 2.75 -2.39
C VAL A 21 -6.07 1.26 -2.40
N ALA A 22 -6.03 0.58 -1.25
CA ALA A 22 -6.27 -0.86 -1.19
C ALA A 22 -7.72 -1.28 -1.43
N ILE A 23 -8.71 -0.41 -1.15
CA ILE A 23 -10.14 -0.74 -1.20
C ILE A 23 -10.88 0.08 -2.27
N VAL A 24 -10.68 1.40 -2.32
CA VAL A 24 -11.44 2.26 -3.23
C VAL A 24 -11.06 2.03 -4.69
N VAL A 25 -9.77 1.79 -4.98
CA VAL A 25 -9.32 1.49 -6.35
C VAL A 25 -9.99 0.22 -6.91
N PRO A 26 -9.99 -0.93 -6.21
CA PRO A 26 -10.74 -2.11 -6.65
C PRO A 26 -12.23 -1.85 -6.82
N ILE A 27 -12.86 -1.07 -5.92
CA ILE A 27 -14.27 -0.69 -6.04
C ILE A 27 -14.49 0.07 -7.35
N ILE A 28 -13.67 1.07 -7.66
CA ILE A 28 -13.78 1.82 -8.93
C ILE A 28 -13.66 0.90 -10.12
N PHE A 29 -12.71 -0.05 -10.12
CA PHE A 29 -12.56 -1.02 -11.20
C PHE A 29 -13.78 -1.92 -11.36
N SER A 30 -14.49 -2.27 -10.28
CA SER A 30 -15.74 -3.03 -10.38
C SER A 30 -16.88 -2.27 -11.09
N PHE A 31 -16.81 -0.93 -11.13
CA PHE A 31 -17.78 -0.08 -11.84
C PHE A 31 -17.38 0.24 -13.29
N ILE A 32 -16.15 -0.07 -13.68
CA ILE A 32 -15.64 0.15 -15.03
C ILE A 32 -15.61 -1.21 -15.73
N ASN A 33 -16.11 -1.30 -16.97
CA ASN A 33 -16.06 -2.52 -17.77
C ASN A 33 -14.63 -2.82 -18.28
N LEU A 34 -13.70 -3.09 -17.36
CA LEU A 34 -12.35 -3.56 -17.66
C LEU A 34 -12.35 -5.08 -17.80
N THR A 35 -11.46 -5.60 -18.64
CA THR A 35 -11.14 -7.04 -18.63
C THR A 35 -10.33 -7.41 -17.39
N ASP A 36 -10.38 -8.66 -16.95
CA ASP A 36 -9.62 -9.15 -15.78
C ASP A 36 -8.12 -8.85 -15.90
N VAL A 37 -7.56 -9.04 -17.10
CA VAL A 37 -6.15 -8.75 -17.39
C VAL A 37 -5.82 -7.27 -17.18
N GLN A 38 -6.70 -6.36 -17.64
CA GLN A 38 -6.52 -4.92 -17.45
C GLN A 38 -6.65 -4.54 -15.97
N GLN A 39 -7.66 -5.06 -15.28
CA GLN A 39 -7.87 -4.79 -13.86
C GLN A 39 -6.66 -5.22 -13.04
N TYR A 40 -6.14 -6.43 -13.27
CA TYR A 40 -4.95 -6.93 -12.57
C TYR A 40 -3.70 -6.12 -12.90
N THR A 41 -3.52 -5.76 -14.17
CA THR A 41 -2.35 -4.97 -14.60
C THR A 41 -2.35 -3.59 -13.94
N PHE A 42 -3.46 -2.86 -14.03
CA PHE A 42 -3.55 -1.50 -13.48
C PHE A 42 -3.55 -1.48 -11.96
N ALA A 43 -4.25 -2.41 -11.31
CA ALA A 43 -4.24 -2.53 -9.85
C ALA A 43 -2.84 -2.89 -9.37
N PHE A 44 -2.32 -4.03 -9.83
CA PHE A 44 -1.18 -4.66 -9.18
C PHE A 44 0.15 -4.04 -9.56
N PHE A 45 0.33 -3.66 -10.83
CA PHE A 45 1.61 -3.15 -11.35
C PHE A 45 1.60 -1.65 -11.60
N GLY A 46 0.42 -1.04 -11.72
CA GLY A 46 0.27 0.40 -11.82
C GLY A 46 0.16 1.05 -10.45
N ILE A 47 -1.08 1.22 -9.99
CA ILE A 47 -1.41 2.09 -8.86
C ILE A 47 -0.75 1.61 -7.57
N ASN A 48 -0.80 0.32 -7.26
CA ASN A 48 -0.27 -0.20 -6.01
C ASN A 48 1.26 -0.10 -5.93
N VAL A 49 1.97 -0.33 -7.04
CA VAL A 49 3.44 -0.16 -7.10
C VAL A 49 3.80 1.30 -6.92
N VAL A 50 3.17 2.20 -7.67
CA VAL A 50 3.42 3.65 -7.57
C VAL A 50 3.16 4.13 -6.14
N PHE A 51 2.04 3.74 -5.54
CA PHE A 51 1.71 4.08 -4.16
C PHE A 51 2.72 3.56 -3.16
N THR A 52 3.17 2.32 -3.33
CA THR A 52 4.19 1.69 -2.48
C THR A 52 5.52 2.44 -2.56
N ILE A 53 5.96 2.80 -3.77
CA ILE A 53 7.19 3.57 -3.98
C ILE A 53 7.10 4.92 -3.28
N ILE A 54 6.03 5.68 -3.55
CA ILE A 54 5.80 7.00 -2.95
C ILE A 54 5.74 6.89 -1.42
N SER A 55 5.04 5.89 -0.88
CA SER A 55 4.94 5.69 0.57
C SER A 55 6.30 5.43 1.20
N GLY A 56 7.12 4.54 0.61
CA GLY A 56 8.47 4.29 1.11
C GLY A 56 9.36 5.53 1.07
N LEU A 57 9.33 6.27 -0.04
CA LEU A 57 10.07 7.53 -0.17
C LEU A 57 9.64 8.57 0.88
N ILE A 58 8.33 8.78 1.07
CA ILE A 58 7.81 9.76 2.04
C ILE A 58 8.21 9.36 3.46
N VAL A 59 8.07 8.08 3.82
CA VAL A 59 8.45 7.59 5.16
C VAL A 59 9.96 7.79 5.40
N GLY A 60 10.80 7.55 4.39
CA GLY A 60 12.25 7.74 4.46
C GLY A 60 12.63 9.21 4.60
N ILE A 61 12.19 10.06 3.66
CA ILE A 61 12.48 11.51 3.62
C ILE A 61 12.02 12.19 4.92
N ARG A 62 10.84 11.83 5.42
CA ARG A 62 10.27 12.44 6.63
C ARG A 62 10.73 11.77 7.93
N LYS A 63 11.68 10.83 7.87
CA LYS A 63 12.21 10.08 9.02
C LYS A 63 11.11 9.49 9.90
N GLN A 64 10.04 9.02 9.26
CA GLN A 64 8.89 8.45 9.95
C GLN A 64 9.17 7.01 10.40
N PRO A 65 8.40 6.48 11.37
CA PRO A 65 8.49 5.09 11.78
C PRO A 65 8.32 4.13 10.59
N PHE A 66 9.27 3.20 10.43
CA PHE A 66 9.22 2.18 9.38
C PHE A 66 7.96 1.29 9.45
N ILE A 67 7.28 1.24 10.62
CA ILE A 67 6.04 0.49 10.81
C ILE A 67 4.93 0.95 9.84
N TYR A 68 4.96 2.20 9.37
CA TYR A 68 3.98 2.71 8.40
C TYR A 68 4.07 2.03 7.04
N LEU A 69 5.22 1.42 6.69
CA LEU A 69 5.38 0.65 5.45
C LEU A 69 4.54 -0.62 5.43
N PHE A 70 4.14 -1.14 6.60
CA PHE A 70 3.30 -2.33 6.70
C PHE A 70 1.81 -2.06 6.46
N PHE A 71 1.37 -0.80 6.58
CA PHE A 71 -0.06 -0.49 6.49
C PHE A 71 -0.64 -0.87 5.13
N PHE A 72 0.06 -0.50 4.05
CA PHE A 72 -0.43 -0.80 2.71
C PHE A 72 -0.44 -2.31 2.39
N PRO A 73 0.64 -3.09 2.57
CA PRO A 73 0.60 -4.54 2.35
C PRO A 73 -0.49 -5.24 3.16
N ILE A 74 -0.71 -4.87 4.43
CA ILE A 74 -1.75 -5.48 5.28
C ILE A 74 -3.14 -5.14 4.76
N LEU A 75 -3.40 -3.87 4.43
CA LEU A 75 -4.70 -3.44 3.91
C LEU A 75 -4.97 -3.99 2.50
N TYR A 76 -3.92 -4.13 1.69
CA TYR A 76 -3.98 -4.79 0.39
C TYR A 76 -4.45 -6.26 0.52
N LEU A 77 -3.97 -7.02 1.51
CA LEU A 77 -4.45 -8.39 1.74
C LEU A 77 -5.95 -8.45 2.02
N ILE A 78 -6.49 -7.45 2.72
CA ILE A 78 -7.94 -7.33 2.95
C ILE A 78 -8.65 -7.02 1.63
N GLY A 79 -8.13 -6.09 0.83
CA GLY A 79 -8.66 -5.77 -0.50
C GLY A 79 -8.65 -6.97 -1.45
N VAL A 80 -7.55 -7.74 -1.50
CA VAL A 80 -7.44 -8.96 -2.31
C VAL A 80 -8.53 -9.96 -1.95
N ARG A 81 -8.76 -10.19 -0.65
CA ARG A 81 -9.79 -11.12 -0.20
C ARG A 81 -11.20 -10.77 -0.69
N LEU A 82 -11.47 -9.49 -0.93
CA LEU A 82 -12.80 -9.01 -1.32
C LEU A 82 -12.97 -8.88 -2.83
N PHE A 83 -11.91 -8.57 -3.58
CA PHE A 83 -12.03 -8.14 -4.99
C PHE A 83 -11.19 -8.94 -5.99
N PHE A 84 -10.28 -9.81 -5.55
CA PHE A 84 -9.33 -10.48 -6.43
C PHE A 84 -9.19 -11.98 -6.10
N GLU A 85 -8.56 -12.72 -6.99
CA GLU A 85 -8.27 -14.13 -6.78
C GLU A 85 -7.13 -14.37 -5.77
N SER A 86 -7.10 -15.59 -5.23
CA SER A 86 -6.17 -15.97 -4.15
C SER A 86 -4.69 -15.91 -4.55
N PHE A 87 -4.34 -16.00 -5.84
CA PHE A 87 -2.94 -15.85 -6.24
C PHE A 87 -2.40 -14.44 -5.95
N ALA A 88 -3.26 -13.42 -5.89
CA ALA A 88 -2.85 -12.04 -5.67
C ALA A 88 -2.31 -11.78 -4.25
N TYR A 89 -2.57 -12.68 -3.29
CA TYR A 89 -2.02 -12.56 -1.92
C TYR A 89 -0.49 -12.48 -1.92
N TYR A 90 0.19 -13.19 -2.82
CA TYR A 90 1.65 -13.20 -2.90
C TYR A 90 2.23 -11.84 -3.29
N ILE A 91 1.45 -10.94 -3.90
CA ILE A 91 1.93 -9.62 -4.33
C ILE A 91 2.16 -8.70 -3.12
N ALA A 92 1.50 -8.96 -1.98
CA ALA A 92 1.70 -8.17 -0.77
C ALA A 92 3.17 -8.13 -0.31
N ILE A 93 3.90 -9.25 -0.46
CA ILE A 93 5.32 -9.31 -0.09
C ILE A 93 6.17 -8.47 -1.04
N VAL A 94 5.81 -8.40 -2.32
CA VAL A 94 6.48 -7.56 -3.32
C VAL A 94 6.33 -6.10 -2.94
N TYR A 95 5.14 -5.65 -2.55
CA TYR A 95 4.93 -4.28 -2.07
C TYR A 95 5.73 -3.98 -0.81
N LEU A 96 5.79 -4.93 0.13
CA LEU A 96 6.59 -4.76 1.34
C LEU A 96 8.08 -4.57 0.99
N LEU A 97 8.63 -5.40 0.10
CA LEU A 97 10.01 -5.30 -0.36
C LEU A 97 10.28 -3.96 -1.06
N ILE A 98 9.42 -3.55 -2.01
CA ILE A 98 9.55 -2.28 -2.71
C ILE A 98 9.53 -1.12 -1.72
N GLY A 99 8.59 -1.12 -0.76
CA GLY A 99 8.46 -0.07 0.25
C GLY A 99 9.72 0.05 1.14
N PHE A 100 10.31 -1.07 1.54
CA PHE A 100 11.56 -1.06 2.31
C PHE A 100 12.77 -0.61 1.48
N LEU A 101 12.85 -1.02 0.21
CA LEU A 101 13.93 -0.59 -0.69
C LEU A 101 13.88 0.91 -0.93
N THR A 102 12.71 1.47 -1.23
CA THR A 102 12.57 2.91 -1.48
C THR A 102 12.71 3.74 -0.22
N TYR A 103 12.25 3.22 0.93
CA TYR A 103 12.55 3.81 2.24
C TYR A 103 14.06 3.88 2.50
N GLY A 104 14.78 2.78 2.28
CA GLY A 104 16.23 2.71 2.48
C GLY A 104 17.00 3.64 1.55
N ALA A 105 16.53 3.83 0.31
CA ALA A 105 17.19 4.67 -0.69
C ALA A 105 17.27 6.16 -0.34
N VAL A 106 16.44 6.65 0.60
CA VAL A 106 16.33 8.09 0.92
C VAL A 106 16.37 8.39 2.43
N LYS A 107 16.67 7.38 3.24
CA LYS A 107 16.69 7.50 4.70
C LYS A 107 17.93 8.27 5.22
N ASP A 108 19.00 8.24 4.44
CA ASP A 108 20.32 8.79 4.82
C ASP A 108 20.32 10.33 4.89
#